data_AF-A0A1Z8Z4C5-F1
#
_entry.id   AF-A0A1Z8Z4C5-F1
#
_cell.length_a   1.000
_cell.length_b   1.000
_cell.length_c   1.000
_cell.angle_alpha   90.00
_cell.angle_beta   90.00
_cell.angle_gamma   90.00
#
_symmetry.space_group_name_H-M   'P 1'
#
loop_
_entity.id
_entity.type
_entity.pdbx_description
1 polymer ?
#
loop_
_entity_poly.entity_id
_entity_poly.type
_entity_poly.pdbx_seq_one_letter_code
_entity_poly.pdbx_strand_id
1 'polypeptide(L)'
;MRILNSLKFRLNKLNYFRKNLLNKFIFIENYTIDKYYGRFGNNLQQIAIGYLYAKKYDFNFFSKKHELIDRVEIINKPFSGLFKFFSKQDRFFNFHNSENDINNKLYIDLTSDKDYYLSNMHDIFKNQLSKKISFYDSTELDDETLVIHIRNGDIFSGKSKYKQYVQNPLVYYEKLIANYKKVIVVTESYGNNPVIEKLKDYSNVKIQSLSLEEDFRTLLSAKNLATSGVGTFGIAAALMSKNLNRLYCSDIFLSHHLNPYMLDPNYVKVHIYNIKNYIDIGQWNFDNKVSKIMMSKNIKIEGPKIMSQDEKNN
;
A
#
# COMPACT_ATOMS: atom_id res chain seq x y z
N MET A 1 1.85 3.93 -33.07
CA MET A 1 1.74 3.71 -31.60
C MET A 1 1.87 2.25 -31.14
N ARG A 2 1.25 1.25 -31.79
CA ARG A 2 1.35 -0.18 -31.41
C ARG A 2 2.77 -0.77 -31.49
N ILE A 3 3.57 -0.38 -32.49
CA ILE A 3 4.93 -0.91 -32.72
C ILE A 3 5.92 -0.45 -31.63
N LEU A 4 5.88 0.82 -31.21
CA LEU A 4 6.71 1.36 -30.11
C LEU A 4 6.41 0.68 -28.76
N ASN A 5 5.14 0.36 -28.49
CA ASN A 5 4.77 -0.41 -27.30
C ASN A 5 5.30 -1.84 -27.35
N SER A 6 5.34 -2.47 -28.54
CA SER A 6 5.91 -3.81 -28.72
C SER A 6 7.44 -3.84 -28.55
N LEU A 7 8.14 -2.79 -29.00
CA LEU A 7 9.59 -2.66 -28.86
C LEU A 7 9.99 -2.40 -27.40
N LYS A 8 9.28 -1.49 -26.71
CA LYS A 8 9.48 -1.24 -25.28
C LYS A 8 9.18 -2.48 -24.43
N PHE A 9 8.15 -3.26 -24.81
CA PHE A 9 7.84 -4.53 -24.16
C PHE A 9 8.95 -5.58 -24.37
N ARG A 10 9.45 -5.73 -25.61
CA ARG A 10 10.57 -6.64 -25.93
C ARG A 10 11.86 -6.24 -25.21
N LEU A 11 12.18 -4.95 -25.15
CA LEU A 11 13.35 -4.43 -24.42
C LEU A 11 13.24 -4.67 -22.91
N ASN A 12 12.06 -4.46 -22.33
CA ASN A 12 11.81 -4.78 -20.91
C ASN A 12 11.99 -6.27 -20.63
N LYS A 13 11.52 -7.14 -21.52
CA LYS A 13 11.68 -8.60 -21.41
C LYS A 13 13.15 -9.03 -21.56
N LEU A 14 13.91 -8.39 -22.46
CA LEU A 14 15.34 -8.65 -22.64
C LEU A 14 16.17 -8.20 -21.42
N ASN A 15 15.91 -6.99 -20.91
CA ASN A 15 16.56 -6.49 -19.69
C ASN A 15 16.25 -7.39 -18.49
N TYR A 16 15.02 -7.90 -18.40
CA TYR A 16 14.61 -8.87 -17.39
C TYR A 16 15.38 -10.21 -17.53
N PHE A 17 15.45 -10.77 -18.74
CA PHE A 17 16.17 -12.02 -18.98
C PHE A 17 17.66 -11.91 -18.64
N ARG A 18 18.31 -10.81 -19.04
CA ARG A 18 19.70 -10.51 -18.69
C ARG A 18 19.91 -10.46 -17.18
N LYS A 19 19.01 -9.79 -16.46
CA LYS A 19 19.06 -9.66 -15.00
C LYS A 19 18.91 -11.00 -14.29
N ASN A 20 17.96 -11.83 -14.72
CA ASN A 20 17.79 -13.17 -14.18
C ASN A 20 19.00 -14.06 -14.43
N LEU A 21 19.60 -13.95 -15.62
CA LEU A 21 20.83 -14.66 -15.95
C LEU A 21 21.98 -14.20 -15.05
N LEU A 22 22.14 -12.89 -14.83
CA LEU A 22 23.15 -12.33 -13.92
C LEU A 22 22.96 -12.81 -12.48
N ASN A 23 21.73 -12.82 -11.96
CA ASN A 23 21.44 -13.30 -10.60
C ASN A 23 21.86 -14.77 -10.38
N LYS A 24 21.86 -15.61 -11.43
CA LYS A 24 22.31 -17.01 -11.34
C LYS A 24 23.83 -17.16 -11.14
N PHE A 25 24.61 -16.17 -11.55
CA PHE A 25 26.07 -16.15 -11.38
C PHE A 25 26.51 -15.54 -10.05
N ILE A 26 25.58 -14.99 -9.26
CA ILE A 26 25.84 -14.47 -7.91
C ILE A 26 25.58 -15.60 -6.91
N PHE A 27 26.66 -16.24 -6.46
CA PHE A 27 26.60 -17.31 -5.45
C PHE A 27 26.36 -16.80 -4.03
N ILE A 28 26.53 -15.49 -3.82
CA ILE A 28 26.37 -14.85 -2.52
C ILE A 28 24.90 -14.56 -2.25
N GLU A 29 24.46 -14.78 -1.02
CA GLU A 29 23.07 -14.61 -0.57
C GLU A 29 22.79 -13.17 -0.10
N ASN A 30 23.24 -12.22 -0.92
CA ASN A 30 22.93 -10.80 -0.75
C ASN A 30 21.81 -10.42 -1.71
N TYR A 31 20.83 -9.66 -1.23
CA TYR A 31 19.71 -9.18 -2.03
C TYR A 31 19.56 -7.67 -1.92
N THR A 32 19.11 -7.04 -3.00
CA THR A 32 18.83 -5.60 -3.05
C THR A 32 17.60 -5.32 -3.90
N ILE A 33 16.93 -4.21 -3.60
CA ILE A 33 15.93 -3.62 -4.49
C ILE A 33 16.64 -3.17 -5.77
N ASP A 34 16.13 -3.56 -6.93
CA ASP A 34 16.61 -3.09 -8.24
C ASP A 34 16.22 -1.62 -8.46
N LYS A 35 14.93 -1.33 -8.33
CA LYS A 35 14.42 0.03 -8.41
C LYS A 35 13.12 0.10 -7.65
N TYR A 36 12.92 1.24 -7.00
CA TYR A 36 11.63 1.56 -6.42
C TYR A 36 10.60 1.73 -7.53
N TYR A 37 9.48 1.01 -7.41
CA TYR A 37 8.32 1.14 -8.28
C TYR A 37 7.09 1.61 -7.49
N GLY A 38 6.23 2.40 -8.13
CA GLY A 38 5.07 3.01 -7.48
C GLY A 38 5.41 4.27 -6.67
N ARG A 39 4.52 4.66 -5.76
CA ARG A 39 4.69 5.81 -4.86
C ARG A 39 5.20 5.37 -3.49
N PHE A 40 5.33 6.31 -2.55
CA PHE A 40 5.92 6.10 -1.23
C PHE A 40 5.42 4.85 -0.47
N GLY A 41 4.10 4.62 -0.39
CA GLY A 41 3.55 3.41 0.24
C GLY A 41 4.01 2.11 -0.43
N ASN A 42 4.18 2.11 -1.75
CA ASN A 42 4.77 0.97 -2.46
C ASN A 42 6.28 0.83 -2.20
N ASN A 43 6.99 1.94 -1.98
CA ASN A 43 8.43 1.90 -1.70
C ASN A 43 8.69 1.30 -0.32
N LEU A 44 7.88 1.67 0.68
CA LEU A 44 7.88 1.01 1.99
C LEU A 44 7.55 -0.48 1.89
N GLN A 45 6.53 -0.85 1.10
CA GLN A 45 6.22 -2.27 0.84
C GLN A 45 7.43 -3.03 0.28
N GLN A 46 8.15 -2.45 -0.68
CA GLN A 46 9.33 -3.10 -1.29
C GLN A 46 10.44 -3.35 -0.28
N ILE A 47 10.67 -2.42 0.64
CA ILE A 47 11.66 -2.58 1.71
C ILE A 47 11.18 -3.66 2.71
N ALA A 48 9.90 -3.64 3.09
CA ALA A 48 9.35 -4.61 4.03
C ALA A 48 9.39 -6.05 3.51
N ILE A 49 9.07 -6.26 2.23
CA ILE A 49 9.17 -7.59 1.60
C ILE A 49 10.64 -8.05 1.56
N GLY A 50 11.56 -7.14 1.22
CA GLY A 50 13.00 -7.44 1.27
C GLY A 50 13.49 -7.84 2.66
N TYR A 51 13.03 -7.12 3.69
CA TYR A 51 13.30 -7.44 5.09
C TYR A 51 12.75 -8.83 5.47
N LEU A 52 11.47 -9.09 5.17
CA LEU A 52 10.81 -10.37 5.47
C LEU A 52 11.52 -11.54 4.80
N TYR A 53 11.89 -11.36 3.54
CA TYR A 53 12.60 -12.38 2.76
C TYR A 53 13.98 -12.67 3.35
N ALA A 54 14.74 -11.64 3.71
CA ALA A 54 16.04 -11.78 4.35
C ALA A 54 15.94 -12.54 5.68
N LYS A 55 14.96 -12.17 6.53
CA LYS A 55 14.73 -12.85 7.80
C LYS A 55 14.31 -14.31 7.63
N LYS A 56 13.43 -14.59 6.66
CA LYS A 56 12.90 -15.92 6.45
C LYS A 56 13.96 -16.92 6.01
N TYR A 57 14.79 -16.52 5.05
CA TYR A 57 15.74 -17.41 4.39
C TYR A 57 17.18 -17.22 4.89
N ASP A 58 17.36 -16.46 5.96
CA ASP A 58 18.67 -16.17 6.54
C ASP A 58 19.63 -15.49 5.53
N PHE A 59 19.10 -14.63 4.67
CA PHE A 59 19.87 -13.89 3.67
C PHE A 59 20.19 -12.48 4.12
N ASN A 60 21.11 -11.82 3.43
CA ASN A 60 21.34 -10.40 3.61
C ASN A 60 20.43 -9.58 2.70
N PHE A 61 20.01 -8.41 3.17
CA PHE A 61 19.25 -7.45 2.37
C PHE A 61 19.77 -6.03 2.54
N PHE A 62 19.88 -5.32 1.42
CA PHE A 62 20.33 -3.94 1.37
C PHE A 62 19.32 -3.12 0.56
N SER A 63 18.64 -2.17 1.18
CA SER A 63 17.76 -1.26 0.43
C SER A 63 18.58 -0.28 -0.41
N LYS A 64 17.99 0.17 -1.52
CA LYS A 64 18.58 1.27 -2.30
C LYS A 64 18.37 2.61 -1.58
N LYS A 65 19.26 3.56 -1.84
CA LYS A 65 19.11 4.95 -1.40
C LYS A 65 17.72 5.46 -1.82
N HIS A 66 17.01 6.04 -0.87
CA HIS A 66 15.73 6.70 -1.06
C HIS A 66 15.84 8.09 -0.41
N GLU A 67 15.14 9.09 -0.96
CA GLU A 67 15.25 10.48 -0.46
C GLU A 67 14.68 10.63 0.95
N LEU A 68 13.65 9.84 1.25
CA LEU A 68 12.87 9.94 2.48
C LEU A 68 13.01 8.74 3.43
N ILE A 69 13.77 7.72 3.02
CA ILE A 69 13.93 6.49 3.80
C ILE A 69 15.41 6.20 3.89
N ASP A 70 15.92 6.19 5.11
CA ASP A 70 17.27 5.77 5.42
C ASP A 70 17.51 4.34 4.94
N ARG A 71 18.76 4.04 4.61
CA ARG A 71 19.10 2.70 4.15
C ARG A 71 18.77 1.66 5.23
N VAL A 72 18.12 0.59 4.78
CA VAL A 72 17.81 -0.60 5.58
C VAL A 72 18.79 -1.68 5.17
N GLU A 73 19.55 -2.18 6.14
CA GLU A 73 20.51 -3.26 5.95
C GLU A 73 20.18 -4.38 6.95
N ILE A 74 20.08 -5.61 6.46
CA ILE A 74 19.92 -6.83 7.24
C ILE A 74 21.11 -7.71 6.91
N ILE A 75 21.94 -8.00 7.91
CA ILE A 75 23.16 -8.78 7.76
C ILE A 75 23.00 -10.03 8.64
N ASN A 76 22.48 -11.10 8.05
CA ASN A 76 22.39 -12.40 8.70
C ASN A 76 23.63 -13.26 8.42
N LYS A 77 24.31 -13.03 7.28
CA LYS A 77 25.54 -13.72 6.85
C LYS A 77 26.69 -12.72 6.69
N PRO A 78 27.49 -12.47 7.75
CA PRO A 78 28.52 -11.42 7.75
C PRO A 78 29.56 -11.55 6.64
N PHE A 79 30.03 -12.78 6.36
CA PHE A 79 31.00 -13.03 5.29
C PHE A 79 30.44 -12.61 3.92
N SER A 80 29.21 -13.02 3.60
CA SER A 80 28.50 -12.57 2.41
C SER A 80 28.33 -11.04 2.39
N GLY A 81 28.10 -10.42 3.55
CA GLY A 81 27.90 -8.99 3.70
C GLY A 81 29.09 -8.12 3.28
N LEU A 82 30.32 -8.65 3.37
CA LEU A 82 31.53 -7.97 2.85
C LEU A 82 31.42 -7.70 1.34
N PHE A 83 30.63 -8.51 0.64
CA PHE A 83 30.42 -8.44 -0.80
C PHE A 83 29.07 -7.83 -1.18
N LYS A 84 28.59 -6.83 -0.42
CA LYS A 84 27.27 -6.19 -0.65
C LYS A 84 27.04 -5.68 -2.09
N PHE A 85 28.11 -5.35 -2.82
CA PHE A 85 28.04 -4.93 -4.22
C PHE A 85 27.65 -6.08 -5.17
N PHE A 86 27.86 -7.33 -4.75
CA PHE A 86 27.42 -8.55 -5.43
C PHE A 86 26.08 -9.02 -4.85
N SER A 87 25.03 -8.23 -5.09
CA SER A 87 23.67 -8.54 -4.65
C SER A 87 22.78 -8.98 -5.80
N LYS A 88 22.01 -10.04 -5.57
CA LYS A 88 20.87 -10.41 -6.41
C LYS A 88 19.81 -9.31 -6.36
N GLN A 89 19.27 -8.98 -7.52
CA GLN A 89 18.36 -7.85 -7.64
C GLN A 89 16.91 -8.31 -7.88
N ASP A 90 15.98 -7.83 -7.06
CA ASP A 90 14.53 -8.07 -7.20
C ASP A 90 13.76 -6.73 -7.09
N ARG A 91 12.49 -6.70 -7.50
CA ARG A 91 11.62 -5.53 -7.29
C ARG A 91 11.01 -5.52 -5.90
N PHE A 92 10.78 -6.67 -5.30
CA PHE A 92 10.06 -6.82 -4.03
C PHE A 92 8.67 -6.16 -4.07
N PHE A 93 7.99 -6.18 -5.21
CA PHE A 93 6.80 -5.34 -5.41
C PHE A 93 5.48 -5.98 -4.99
N ASN A 94 5.37 -7.31 -5.05
CA ASN A 94 4.16 -8.08 -4.74
C ASN A 94 4.51 -9.24 -3.78
N PHE A 95 3.52 -9.78 -3.08
CA PHE A 95 3.75 -10.83 -2.07
C PHE A 95 4.05 -12.27 -2.58
N HIS A 96 3.75 -12.77 -3.77
CA HIS A 96 2.55 -12.58 -4.57
C HIS A 96 2.79 -12.62 -6.08
N ASN A 97 3.26 -13.72 -6.68
CA ASN A 97 3.17 -13.89 -8.14
C ASN A 97 1.70 -13.84 -8.57
N SER A 98 1.33 -12.88 -9.41
CA SER A 98 0.01 -12.89 -10.05
C SER A 98 -0.04 -14.02 -11.08
N GLU A 99 -1.22 -14.57 -11.42
CA GLU A 99 -1.36 -15.62 -12.45
C GLU A 99 -0.73 -15.24 -13.82
N ASN A 100 -0.50 -13.95 -14.06
CA ASN A 100 0.20 -13.45 -15.25
C ASN A 100 1.75 -13.55 -15.18
N ASP A 101 2.33 -13.91 -14.03
CA ASP A 101 3.78 -14.01 -13.79
C ASP A 101 4.33 -15.44 -13.87
N ILE A 102 3.51 -16.45 -14.18
CA ILE A 102 3.86 -17.89 -14.18
C ILE A 102 5.07 -18.25 -15.09
N ASN A 103 5.43 -17.39 -16.05
CA ASN A 103 6.59 -17.60 -16.93
C ASN A 103 7.94 -17.09 -16.36
N ASN A 104 7.98 -16.58 -15.12
CA ASN A 104 9.09 -15.78 -14.60
C ASN A 104 9.68 -16.36 -13.29
N LYS A 105 10.54 -17.37 -13.44
CA LYS A 105 11.16 -18.20 -12.37
C LYS A 105 12.14 -17.51 -11.39
N LEU A 106 12.09 -16.19 -11.23
CA LEU A 106 13.05 -15.46 -10.37
C LEU A 106 12.42 -14.32 -9.58
N TYR A 107 11.13 -14.44 -9.26
CA TYR A 107 10.55 -13.61 -8.22
C TYR A 107 10.81 -14.25 -6.87
N ILE A 108 11.22 -13.40 -5.93
CA ILE A 108 11.12 -13.70 -4.52
C ILE A 108 9.65 -13.98 -4.21
N ASP A 109 9.36 -15.24 -3.93
CA ASP A 109 8.02 -15.68 -3.69
C ASP A 109 7.81 -15.93 -2.20
N LEU A 110 7.08 -15.03 -1.55
CA LEU A 110 6.54 -15.26 -0.21
C LEU A 110 5.10 -15.82 -0.28
N THR A 111 4.59 -16.12 -1.48
CA THR A 111 3.20 -16.56 -1.69
C THR A 111 2.88 -17.88 -1.03
N SER A 112 3.86 -18.78 -0.91
CA SER A 112 3.73 -20.04 -0.18
C SER A 112 3.49 -19.84 1.32
N ASP A 113 3.65 -18.63 1.85
CA ASP A 113 3.65 -18.37 3.29
C ASP A 113 2.90 -17.08 3.64
N LYS A 114 1.63 -17.07 3.24
CA LYS A 114 0.66 -16.01 3.57
C LYS A 114 0.71 -15.63 5.04
N ASP A 115 0.65 -16.62 5.93
CA ASP A 115 0.63 -16.42 7.37
C ASP A 115 1.90 -15.73 7.88
N TYR A 116 3.05 -16.06 7.29
CA TYR A 116 4.32 -15.45 7.68
C TYR A 116 4.33 -13.95 7.41
N TYR A 117 3.98 -13.49 6.21
CA TYR A 117 4.01 -12.06 5.95
C TYR A 117 2.87 -11.32 6.66
N LEU A 118 1.67 -11.91 6.79
CA LEU A 118 0.54 -11.27 7.49
C LEU A 118 0.82 -11.10 8.99
N SER A 119 1.54 -12.04 9.60
CA SER A 119 1.87 -11.98 11.03
C SER A 119 3.02 -11.02 11.34
N ASN A 120 3.94 -10.80 10.40
CA ASN A 120 5.17 -10.02 10.65
C ASN A 120 5.12 -8.59 10.08
N MET A 121 4.17 -8.27 9.18
CA MET A 121 4.16 -6.97 8.49
C MET A 121 3.98 -5.80 9.45
N HIS A 122 3.05 -5.89 10.41
CA HIS A 122 2.79 -4.82 11.36
C HIS A 122 4.04 -4.50 12.19
N ASP A 123 4.71 -5.51 12.73
CA ASP A 123 5.92 -5.33 13.53
C ASP A 123 7.05 -4.66 12.72
N ILE A 124 7.27 -5.11 11.48
CA ILE A 124 8.31 -4.53 10.62
C ILE A 124 8.06 -3.05 10.36
N PHE A 125 6.83 -2.67 10.00
CA PHE A 125 6.49 -1.28 9.76
C PHE A 125 6.62 -0.44 11.03
N LYS A 126 6.03 -0.92 12.13
CA LYS A 126 5.97 -0.19 13.41
C LYS A 126 7.31 -0.07 14.11
N ASN A 127 8.12 -1.13 14.14
CA ASN A 127 9.31 -1.22 14.98
C ASN A 127 10.63 -1.12 14.20
N GLN A 128 10.62 -1.37 12.88
CA GLN A 128 11.82 -1.34 12.04
C GLN A 128 11.81 -0.16 11.07
N LEU A 129 10.77 -0.04 10.21
CA LEU A 129 10.73 0.99 9.17
C LEU A 129 10.42 2.38 9.68
N SER A 130 9.64 2.52 10.76
CA SER A 130 9.37 3.81 11.42
C SER A 130 10.64 4.58 11.76
N LYS A 131 11.64 3.87 12.28
CA LYS A 131 12.95 4.40 12.66
C LYS A 131 13.83 4.80 11.46
N LYS A 132 13.35 4.55 10.23
CA LYS A 132 14.09 4.78 8.99
C LYS A 132 13.46 5.89 8.15
N ILE A 133 12.31 6.43 8.55
CA ILE A 133 11.72 7.57 7.86
C ILE A 133 12.27 8.85 8.49
N SER A 134 12.93 9.69 7.68
CA SER A 134 13.61 10.92 8.16
C SER A 134 12.66 11.94 8.78
N PHE A 135 11.39 11.91 8.38
CA PHE A 135 10.35 12.81 8.84
C PHE A 135 9.38 12.15 9.83
N TYR A 136 9.74 11.00 10.40
CA TYR A 136 8.89 10.25 11.32
C TYR A 136 8.63 11.05 12.61
N ASP A 137 7.50 11.76 12.62
CA ASP A 137 6.96 12.46 13.76
C ASP A 137 5.43 12.40 13.68
N SER A 138 4.78 12.36 14.83
CA SER A 138 3.32 12.32 14.92
C SER A 138 2.89 13.00 16.20
N THR A 139 2.01 13.99 16.08
CA THR A 139 1.31 14.56 17.23
C THR A 139 -0.05 13.90 17.31
N GLU A 140 -0.32 13.18 18.39
CA GLU A 140 -1.58 12.48 18.59
C GLU A 140 -2.79 13.42 18.40
N LEU A 141 -3.70 13.04 17.52
CA LEU A 141 -5.00 13.70 17.34
C LEU A 141 -6.01 13.19 18.37
N ASP A 142 -7.01 14.01 18.69
CA ASP A 142 -8.07 13.64 19.61
C ASP A 142 -8.95 12.48 19.08
N ASP A 143 -9.63 11.79 20.01
CA ASP A 143 -10.49 10.63 19.70
C ASP A 143 -11.75 11.01 18.89
N GLU A 144 -12.13 12.28 18.85
CA GLU A 144 -13.29 12.80 18.11
C GLU A 144 -12.94 13.21 16.67
N THR A 145 -11.66 13.07 16.30
CA THR A 145 -11.14 13.32 14.96
C THR A 145 -11.01 12.04 14.15
N LEU A 146 -11.64 12.04 12.98
CA LEU A 146 -11.43 11.05 11.92
C LEU A 146 -10.49 11.62 10.86
N VAL A 147 -9.44 10.87 10.54
CA VAL A 147 -8.59 11.15 9.38
C VAL A 147 -9.00 10.19 8.26
N ILE A 148 -9.19 10.70 7.05
CA ILE A 148 -9.56 9.90 5.88
C ILE A 148 -8.49 10.10 4.82
N HIS A 149 -7.81 9.04 4.41
CA HIS A 149 -7.03 9.07 3.18
C HIS A 149 -7.94 8.79 1.98
N ILE A 150 -8.01 9.72 1.03
CA ILE A 150 -8.66 9.52 -0.26
C ILE A 150 -7.62 9.63 -1.37
N ARG A 151 -7.50 8.60 -2.19
CA ARG A 151 -6.62 8.62 -3.36
C ARG A 151 -7.23 9.51 -4.44
N ASN A 152 -6.39 10.33 -5.06
CA ASN A 152 -6.73 11.12 -6.23
C ASN A 152 -5.74 10.83 -7.38
N GLY A 153 -5.53 11.80 -8.27
CA GLY A 153 -4.45 11.78 -9.23
C GLY A 153 -4.70 10.90 -10.46
N ASP A 154 -3.67 10.15 -10.82
CA ASP A 154 -3.53 9.51 -12.13
C ASP A 154 -4.57 8.43 -12.44
N ILE A 155 -5.15 7.80 -11.43
CA ILE A 155 -6.20 6.79 -11.60
C ILE A 155 -7.53 7.39 -12.09
N PHE A 156 -7.70 8.70 -11.96
CA PHE A 156 -8.84 9.50 -12.44
C PHE A 156 -8.60 10.11 -13.83
N SER A 157 -7.53 9.70 -14.53
CA SER A 157 -7.22 10.17 -15.89
C SER A 157 -7.91 9.38 -17.02
N GLY A 158 -8.76 8.40 -16.69
CA GLY A 158 -9.47 7.55 -17.66
C GLY A 158 -8.57 6.57 -18.43
N LYS A 159 -7.41 6.21 -17.86
CA LYS A 159 -6.47 5.27 -18.49
C LYS A 159 -6.72 3.83 -18.01
N SER A 160 -6.83 2.91 -18.96
CA SER A 160 -7.08 1.48 -18.71
C SER A 160 -5.98 0.74 -17.93
N LYS A 161 -4.80 1.35 -17.72
CA LYS A 161 -3.72 0.73 -16.92
C LYS A 161 -4.01 0.65 -15.42
N TYR A 162 -5.08 1.30 -14.94
CA TYR A 162 -5.45 1.36 -13.51
C TYR A 162 -6.68 0.52 -13.16
N LYS A 163 -7.00 -0.50 -13.95
CA LYS A 163 -8.18 -1.37 -13.80
C LYS A 163 -8.41 -1.95 -12.40
N GLN A 164 -7.35 -2.18 -11.64
CA GLN A 164 -7.43 -2.75 -10.30
C GLN A 164 -7.59 -1.70 -9.20
N TYR A 165 -7.48 -0.40 -9.48
CA TYR A 165 -7.42 0.67 -8.47
C TYR A 165 -8.81 1.21 -8.12
N VAL A 166 -9.76 0.33 -7.84
CA VAL A 166 -11.10 0.72 -7.40
C VAL A 166 -11.01 1.50 -6.09
N GLN A 167 -11.69 2.65 -6.02
CA GLN A 167 -11.75 3.51 -4.83
C GLN A 167 -13.11 3.40 -4.14
N ASN A 168 -13.17 3.70 -2.85
CA ASN A 168 -14.41 3.65 -2.08
C ASN A 168 -15.43 4.69 -2.57
N PRO A 169 -16.73 4.37 -2.53
CA PRO A 169 -17.80 5.27 -2.91
C PRO A 169 -18.06 6.35 -1.86
N LEU A 170 -18.77 7.41 -2.24
CA LEU A 170 -19.15 8.51 -1.34
C LEU A 170 -19.85 7.99 -0.07
N VAL A 171 -20.84 7.11 -0.23
CA VAL A 171 -21.68 6.61 0.87
C VAL A 171 -20.88 5.90 1.98
N TYR A 172 -19.71 5.34 1.65
CA TYR A 172 -18.80 4.77 2.65
C TYR A 172 -18.24 5.85 3.57
N TYR A 173 -17.78 6.97 3.00
CA TYR A 173 -17.23 8.08 3.79
C TYR A 173 -18.32 8.82 4.55
N GLU A 174 -19.48 9.06 3.94
CA GLU A 174 -20.62 9.72 4.61
C GLU A 174 -21.05 8.96 5.87
N LYS A 175 -21.09 7.62 5.80
CA LYS A 175 -21.38 6.76 6.96
C LYS A 175 -20.38 6.97 8.10
N LEU A 176 -19.10 7.18 7.79
CA LEU A 176 -18.08 7.41 8.82
C LEU A 176 -18.14 8.84 9.36
N ILE A 177 -18.22 9.84 8.48
CA ILE A 177 -18.22 11.28 8.81
C ILE A 177 -19.32 11.63 9.82
N ALA A 178 -20.48 10.99 9.72
CA ALA A 178 -21.60 11.21 10.63
C ALA A 178 -21.29 10.88 12.11
N ASN A 179 -20.23 10.11 12.39
CA ASN A 179 -19.88 9.67 13.75
C ASN A 179 -18.75 10.48 14.40
N TYR A 180 -18.23 11.52 13.75
CA TYR A 180 -17.07 12.28 14.23
C TYR A 180 -17.33 13.78 14.23
N LYS A 181 -16.84 14.48 15.26
CA LYS A 181 -16.98 15.93 15.36
C LYS A 181 -16.06 16.67 14.39
N LYS A 182 -14.91 16.08 14.06
CA LYS A 182 -13.92 16.65 13.15
C LYS A 182 -13.43 15.60 12.18
N VAL A 183 -13.33 16.00 10.91
CA VAL A 183 -12.84 15.13 9.85
C VAL A 183 -11.76 15.85 9.06
N ILE A 184 -10.61 15.18 8.86
CA ILE A 184 -9.53 15.64 8.00
C ILE A 184 -9.41 14.66 6.84
N VAL A 185 -9.71 15.12 5.63
CA VAL A 185 -9.53 14.34 4.40
C VAL A 185 -8.16 14.68 3.82
N VAL A 186 -7.25 13.72 3.83
CA VAL A 186 -5.91 13.81 3.24
C VAL A 186 -5.95 13.24 1.81
N THR A 187 -5.52 14.05 0.84
CA THR A 187 -5.55 13.68 -0.59
C THR A 187 -4.42 14.36 -1.36
N GLU A 188 -4.10 13.83 -2.55
CA GLU A 188 -3.27 14.55 -3.53
C GLU A 188 -4.03 15.74 -4.14
N SER A 189 -3.29 16.79 -4.49
CA SER A 189 -3.82 18.09 -4.97
C SER A 189 -4.37 18.05 -6.38
N TYR A 190 -3.99 17.06 -7.17
CA TYR A 190 -4.38 16.93 -8.57
C TYR A 190 -5.25 15.69 -8.80
N GLY A 191 -6.11 15.76 -9.80
CA GLY A 191 -7.03 14.69 -10.20
C GLY A 191 -8.49 15.06 -10.01
N ASN A 192 -9.38 14.16 -10.44
CA ASN A 192 -10.81 14.43 -10.59
C ASN A 192 -11.68 13.47 -9.77
N ASN A 193 -11.23 13.09 -8.57
CA ASN A 193 -12.04 12.22 -7.71
C ASN A 193 -13.33 12.96 -7.27
N PRO A 194 -14.52 12.55 -7.74
CA PRO A 194 -15.77 13.28 -7.50
C PRO A 194 -16.21 13.26 -6.03
N VAL A 195 -15.73 12.27 -5.27
CA VAL A 195 -16.05 12.15 -3.84
C VAL A 195 -15.44 13.31 -3.06
N ILE A 196 -14.21 13.71 -3.38
CA ILE A 196 -13.52 14.80 -2.66
C ILE A 196 -14.30 16.10 -2.78
N GLU A 197 -14.77 16.43 -3.99
CA GLU A 197 -15.57 17.63 -4.23
C GLU A 197 -16.85 17.62 -3.38
N LYS A 198 -17.52 16.47 -3.28
CA LYS A 198 -18.74 16.37 -2.49
C LYS A 198 -18.49 16.44 -0.98
N LEU A 199 -17.36 15.93 -0.51
CA LEU A 199 -17.02 15.98 0.90
C LEU A 199 -16.75 17.41 1.41
N LYS A 200 -16.49 18.38 0.52
CA LYS A 200 -16.36 19.80 0.89
C LYS A 200 -17.66 20.41 1.43
N ASP A 201 -18.81 19.81 1.11
CA ASP A 201 -20.13 20.30 1.54
C ASP A 201 -20.39 20.04 3.04
N TYR A 202 -19.57 19.21 3.70
CA TYR A 202 -19.76 18.82 5.09
C TYR A 202 -19.03 19.78 6.02
N SER A 203 -19.76 20.43 6.93
CA SER A 203 -19.22 21.49 7.81
C SER A 203 -18.12 21.02 8.78
N ASN A 204 -18.09 19.73 9.13
CA ASN A 204 -17.06 19.12 9.97
C ASN A 204 -15.86 18.56 9.17
N VAL A 205 -15.84 18.70 7.84
CA VAL A 205 -14.79 18.17 6.97
C VAL A 205 -13.83 19.28 6.53
N LYS A 206 -12.53 19.03 6.72
CA LYS A 206 -11.45 19.82 6.13
C LYS A 206 -10.69 18.98 5.11
N ILE A 207 -10.58 19.47 3.88
CA ILE A 207 -9.71 18.87 2.86
C ILE A 207 -8.28 19.38 3.07
N GLN A 208 -7.32 18.45 3.11
CA GLN A 208 -5.89 18.69 3.23
C GLN A 208 -5.18 18.04 2.04
N SER A 209 -4.28 18.81 1.42
CA SER A 209 -3.34 18.34 0.41
C SER A 209 -2.07 19.15 0.54
N LEU A 210 -1.12 18.66 1.34
CA LEU A 210 0.14 19.34 1.64
C LEU A 210 1.31 18.64 0.94
N SER A 211 2.51 18.72 1.52
CA SER A 211 3.62 17.85 1.12
C SER A 211 3.32 16.39 1.49
N LEU A 212 4.04 15.47 0.84
CA LEU A 212 3.92 14.03 1.12
C LEU A 212 4.20 13.74 2.60
N GLU A 213 5.22 14.40 3.15
CA GLU A 213 5.67 14.28 4.52
C GLU A 213 4.59 14.77 5.48
N GLU A 214 4.04 15.97 5.27
CA GLU A 214 2.98 16.53 6.11
C GLU A 214 1.70 15.69 6.05
N ASP A 215 1.28 15.28 4.86
CA ASP A 215 0.10 14.44 4.68
C ASP A 215 0.29 13.07 5.35
N PHE A 216 1.45 12.43 5.19
CA PHE A 216 1.74 11.17 5.86
C PHE A 216 1.81 11.32 7.38
N ARG A 217 2.36 12.43 7.90
CA ARG A 217 2.34 12.74 9.35
C ARG A 217 0.92 12.89 9.89
N THR A 218 0.02 13.53 9.15
CA THR A 218 -1.41 13.60 9.52
C THR A 218 -2.01 12.20 9.64
N LEU A 219 -1.68 11.28 8.72
CA LEU A 219 -2.13 9.89 8.80
C LEU A 219 -1.53 9.14 10.02
N LEU A 220 -0.23 9.32 10.29
CA LEU A 220 0.45 8.71 11.45
C LEU A 220 -0.14 9.19 12.78
N SER A 221 -0.59 10.44 12.82
CA SER A 221 -1.14 11.13 13.98
C SER A 221 -2.56 10.69 14.35
N ALA A 222 -3.25 9.99 13.45
CA ALA A 222 -4.66 9.63 13.61
C ALA A 222 -4.87 8.49 14.61
N LYS A 223 -5.85 8.66 15.52
CA LYS A 223 -6.43 7.56 16.30
C LYS A 223 -7.49 6.78 15.52
N ASN A 224 -8.21 7.48 14.66
CA ASN A 224 -9.25 6.95 13.79
C ASN A 224 -8.87 7.25 12.35
N LEU A 225 -8.57 6.22 11.56
CA LEU A 225 -8.12 6.35 10.17
C LEU A 225 -9.04 5.60 9.23
N ALA A 226 -9.49 6.23 8.15
CA ALA A 226 -10.20 5.59 7.05
C ALA A 226 -9.35 5.56 5.77
N THR A 227 -9.47 4.47 5.01
CA THR A 227 -8.71 4.24 3.78
C THR A 227 -9.54 4.44 2.50
N SER A 228 -8.86 4.57 1.36
CA SER A 228 -9.47 4.99 0.10
C SER A 228 -10.04 3.86 -0.76
N GLY A 229 -9.90 2.60 -0.34
CA GLY A 229 -10.05 1.42 -1.19
C GLY A 229 -8.68 0.91 -1.61
N VAL A 230 -8.48 0.59 -2.90
CA VAL A 230 -7.18 0.10 -3.38
C VAL A 230 -6.11 1.21 -3.32
N GLY A 231 -5.18 1.06 -2.37
CA GLY A 231 -4.02 1.92 -2.23
C GLY A 231 -3.15 1.53 -1.04
N THR A 232 -1.84 1.76 -1.15
CA THR A 232 -0.86 1.38 -0.11
C THR A 232 -0.52 2.50 0.87
N PHE A 233 -0.77 3.77 0.52
CA PHE A 233 -0.33 4.93 1.31
C PHE A 233 -0.99 4.98 2.69
N GLY A 234 -2.33 4.91 2.76
CA GLY A 234 -3.06 4.88 4.03
C GLY A 234 -2.77 3.63 4.88
N ILE A 235 -2.60 2.46 4.26
CA ILE A 235 -2.25 1.23 4.99
C ILE A 235 -0.82 1.29 5.54
N ALA A 236 0.13 1.83 4.78
CA ALA A 236 1.50 2.02 5.24
C ALA A 236 1.53 2.92 6.49
N ALA A 237 0.81 4.05 6.47
CA ALA A 237 0.69 4.90 7.66
C ALA A 237 0.05 4.15 8.84
N ALA A 238 -1.01 3.38 8.57
CA ALA A 238 -1.71 2.60 9.59
C ALA A 238 -0.80 1.57 10.28
N LEU A 239 0.01 0.85 9.50
CA LEU A 239 0.99 -0.13 10.01
C LEU A 239 2.14 0.51 10.81
N MET A 240 2.40 1.81 10.61
CA MET A 240 3.50 2.50 11.28
C MET A 240 3.05 3.31 12.49
N SER A 241 1.76 3.65 12.56
CA SER A 241 1.24 4.56 13.57
C SER A 241 1.42 3.99 14.99
N LYS A 242 1.83 4.88 15.90
CA LYS A 242 1.84 4.61 17.35
C LYS A 242 0.51 4.98 18.01
N ASN A 243 -0.35 5.74 17.32
CA ASN A 243 -1.55 6.37 17.88
C ASN A 243 -2.84 5.70 17.39
N LEU A 244 -2.76 4.91 16.32
CA LEU A 244 -3.93 4.33 15.68
C LEU A 244 -4.65 3.33 16.60
N ASN A 245 -5.91 3.62 16.89
CA ASN A 245 -6.81 2.75 17.64
C ASN A 245 -7.80 2.03 16.72
N ARG A 246 -8.30 2.72 15.69
CA ARG A 246 -9.33 2.21 14.78
C ARG A 246 -8.98 2.47 13.33
N LEU A 247 -8.95 1.41 12.53
CA LEU A 247 -8.85 1.50 11.07
C LEU A 247 -10.21 1.19 10.45
N TYR A 248 -10.70 2.05 9.58
CA TYR A 248 -11.87 1.84 8.74
C TYR A 248 -11.43 1.56 7.30
N CYS A 249 -11.88 0.45 6.75
CA CYS A 249 -11.64 0.08 5.37
C CYS A 249 -12.84 -0.66 4.78
N SER A 250 -12.87 -0.76 3.46
CA SER A 250 -13.78 -1.65 2.77
C SER A 250 -13.12 -3.00 2.48
N ASP A 251 -13.88 -3.92 1.92
CA ASP A 251 -13.39 -5.14 1.27
C ASP A 251 -12.75 -4.88 -0.11
N ILE A 252 -12.61 -3.61 -0.52
CA ILE A 252 -11.99 -3.20 -1.78
C ILE A 252 -10.49 -2.96 -1.57
N PHE A 253 -9.70 -4.03 -1.57
CA PHE A 253 -8.23 -3.97 -1.53
C PHE A 253 -7.61 -5.13 -2.32
N LEU A 254 -6.32 -5.01 -2.63
CA LEU A 254 -5.56 -6.05 -3.34
C LEU A 254 -4.76 -6.88 -2.33
N SER A 255 -4.89 -8.20 -2.40
CA SER A 255 -4.20 -9.14 -1.51
C SER A 255 -2.67 -9.20 -1.74
N HIS A 256 -2.19 -8.80 -2.93
CA HIS A 256 -0.76 -8.71 -3.26
C HIS A 256 -0.12 -7.34 -2.93
N HIS A 257 -0.88 -6.40 -2.36
CA HIS A 257 -0.41 -5.11 -1.86
C HIS A 257 -0.70 -4.93 -0.38
N LEU A 258 -0.05 -3.96 0.27
CA LEU A 258 -0.34 -3.62 1.66
C LEU A 258 -1.86 -3.49 1.82
N ASN A 259 -2.41 -4.24 2.75
CA ASN A 259 -3.84 -4.34 2.97
C ASN A 259 -4.18 -4.49 4.46
N PRO A 260 -5.46 -4.29 4.85
CA PRO A 260 -5.86 -4.25 6.25
C PRO A 260 -5.56 -5.52 7.06
N TYR A 261 -5.51 -6.71 6.43
CA TYR A 261 -5.23 -7.97 7.13
C TYR A 261 -3.80 -8.06 7.69
N MET A 262 -2.92 -7.14 7.30
CA MET A 262 -1.56 -7.04 7.81
C MET A 262 -1.47 -6.37 9.18
N LEU A 263 -2.51 -5.64 9.61
CA LEU A 263 -2.53 -5.05 10.95
C LEU A 263 -2.76 -6.11 12.02
N ASP A 264 -2.15 -5.94 13.18
CA ASP A 264 -2.36 -6.80 14.33
C ASP A 264 -3.62 -6.36 15.09
N PRO A 265 -4.68 -7.20 15.16
CA PRO A 265 -5.94 -6.85 15.79
C PRO A 265 -5.83 -6.67 17.31
N ASN A 266 -4.74 -7.12 17.95
CA ASN A 266 -4.48 -6.83 19.36
C ASN A 266 -4.09 -5.37 19.60
N TYR A 267 -3.61 -4.67 18.57
CA TYR A 267 -3.18 -3.27 18.66
C TYR A 267 -4.16 -2.31 17.99
N VAL A 268 -4.82 -2.74 16.91
CA VAL A 268 -5.71 -1.87 16.12
C VAL A 268 -7.02 -2.59 15.84
N LYS A 269 -8.14 -1.94 16.20
CA LYS A 269 -9.47 -2.44 15.83
C LYS A 269 -9.75 -2.14 14.36
N VAL A 270 -9.68 -3.15 13.51
CA VAL A 270 -9.94 -3.00 12.07
C VAL A 270 -11.41 -3.27 11.77
N HIS A 271 -12.09 -2.25 11.26
CA HIS A 271 -13.48 -2.23 10.84
C HIS A 271 -13.57 -2.38 9.32
N ILE A 272 -13.96 -3.56 8.85
CA ILE A 272 -14.08 -3.88 7.42
C ILE A 272 -15.55 -3.79 6.99
N TYR A 273 -15.86 -2.91 6.05
CA TYR A 273 -17.17 -2.77 5.44
C TYR A 273 -17.24 -3.52 4.12
N ASN A 274 -18.34 -4.24 3.90
CA ASN A 274 -18.58 -4.89 2.63
C ASN A 274 -19.37 -3.95 1.71
N ILE A 275 -18.84 -3.69 0.51
CA ILE A 275 -19.45 -2.78 -0.48
C ILE A 275 -20.15 -3.62 -1.55
N LYS A 276 -21.49 -3.58 -1.59
CA LYS A 276 -22.30 -4.29 -2.58
C LYS A 276 -22.78 -3.36 -3.69
N ASN A 277 -23.11 -3.93 -4.85
CA ASN A 277 -23.63 -3.23 -6.02
C ASN A 277 -22.69 -2.11 -6.50
N TYR A 278 -21.40 -2.42 -6.55
CA TYR A 278 -20.35 -1.46 -6.86
C TYR A 278 -19.40 -1.96 -7.94
N ILE A 279 -18.32 -1.22 -8.20
CA ILE A 279 -17.34 -1.51 -9.25
C ILE A 279 -16.42 -2.63 -8.78
N ASP A 280 -16.31 -3.71 -9.56
CA ASP A 280 -15.40 -4.80 -9.24
C ASP A 280 -13.94 -4.43 -9.52
N ILE A 281 -13.03 -5.04 -8.75
CA ILE A 281 -11.59 -4.97 -9.01
C ILE A 281 -11.31 -5.54 -10.41
N GLY A 282 -10.63 -4.75 -11.25
CA GLY A 282 -10.36 -5.08 -12.65
C GLY A 282 -11.25 -4.33 -13.64
N GLN A 283 -12.33 -3.71 -13.17
CA GLN A 283 -13.27 -2.93 -13.99
C GLN A 283 -13.08 -1.42 -13.89
N TRP A 284 -12.11 -0.94 -13.10
CA TRP A 284 -11.87 0.50 -12.95
C TRP A 284 -11.42 1.15 -14.27
N ASN A 285 -12.25 2.03 -14.80
CA ASN A 285 -11.89 2.89 -15.91
C ASN A 285 -12.63 4.22 -15.74
N PHE A 286 -11.95 5.21 -15.16
CA PHE A 286 -12.62 6.45 -14.78
C PHE A 286 -13.19 7.19 -15.98
N ASP A 287 -14.51 7.33 -15.98
CA ASP A 287 -15.31 8.08 -16.95
C ASP A 287 -16.55 8.64 -16.24
N ASN A 288 -17.45 9.28 -17.00
CA ASN A 288 -18.69 9.83 -16.44
C ASN A 288 -19.60 8.76 -15.82
N LYS A 289 -19.56 7.52 -16.29
CA LYS A 289 -20.36 6.41 -15.74
C LYS A 289 -19.81 5.99 -14.39
N VAL A 290 -18.50 5.75 -14.29
CA VAL A 290 -17.82 5.45 -13.02
C VAL A 290 -18.02 6.57 -12.02
N SER A 291 -17.87 7.82 -12.44
CA SER A 291 -18.12 8.99 -11.59
C SER A 291 -19.54 8.97 -11.00
N LYS A 292 -20.57 8.75 -11.82
CA LYS A 292 -21.96 8.61 -11.34
C LYS A 292 -22.14 7.43 -10.37
N ILE A 293 -21.49 6.30 -10.64
CA ILE A 293 -21.55 5.13 -9.75
C ILE A 293 -20.92 5.46 -8.40
N MET A 294 -19.72 6.07 -8.36
CA MET A 294 -19.06 6.48 -7.10
C MET A 294 -19.94 7.36 -6.20
N MET A 295 -20.81 8.15 -6.82
CA MET A 295 -21.72 9.11 -6.18
C MET A 295 -23.12 8.55 -5.91
N SER A 296 -23.39 7.29 -6.29
CA SER A 296 -24.71 6.69 -6.20
C SER A 296 -25.10 6.36 -4.76
N LYS A 297 -26.32 6.76 -4.37
CA LYS A 297 -26.93 6.40 -3.08
C LYS A 297 -27.43 4.95 -3.02
N ASN A 298 -27.49 4.26 -4.16
CA ASN A 298 -27.99 2.88 -4.25
C ASN A 298 -26.94 1.82 -3.85
N ILE A 299 -25.71 2.26 -3.57
CA ILE A 299 -24.65 1.37 -3.09
C ILE A 299 -24.95 0.95 -1.66
N LYS A 300 -24.93 -0.36 -1.40
CA LYS A 300 -25.20 -0.91 -0.08
C LYS A 300 -23.88 -1.13 0.66
N ILE A 301 -23.82 -0.64 1.90
CA ILE A 301 -22.67 -0.76 2.80
C ILE A 301 -23.05 -1.66 3.98
N GLU A 302 -22.53 -2.88 4.01
CA GLU A 302 -22.77 -3.85 5.09
C GLU A 302 -21.62 -3.83 6.11
N GLY A 303 -21.93 -4.15 7.37
CA GLY A 303 -20.96 -4.14 8.47
C GLY A 303 -20.90 -2.81 9.27
N PRO A 304 -19.82 -2.60 10.06
CA PRO A 304 -18.52 -3.23 9.89
C PRO A 304 -18.41 -4.62 10.53
N LYS A 305 -17.68 -5.51 9.85
CA LYS A 305 -17.08 -6.69 10.46
C LYS A 305 -15.81 -6.26 11.19
N ILE A 306 -15.62 -6.69 12.43
CA ILE A 306 -14.39 -6.45 13.16
C ILE A 306 -13.43 -7.60 12.88
N MET A 307 -12.24 -7.28 12.36
CA MET A 307 -11.21 -8.27 12.07
C MET A 307 -10.78 -8.99 13.35
N SER A 308 -10.85 -10.31 13.35
CA SER A 308 -10.30 -11.17 14.40
C SER A 308 -8.95 -11.77 14.00
N GLN A 309 -8.27 -12.42 14.94
CA GLN A 309 -7.01 -13.11 14.66
C GLN A 309 -7.20 -14.28 13.67
N ASP A 310 -8.33 -15.01 13.75
CA ASP A 310 -8.63 -16.16 12.90
C ASP A 310 -8.80 -15.80 11.42
N GLU A 311 -9.15 -14.54 11.15
CA GLU A 311 -9.41 -14.04 9.79
C GLU A 311 -8.14 -13.71 9.01
N LYS A 312 -6.98 -13.63 9.67
CA LYS A 312 -5.70 -13.52 8.97
C LYS A 312 -5.35 -14.79 8.20
N ASN A 313 -5.82 -15.94 8.67
CA ASN A 313 -5.37 -17.25 8.20
C ASN A 313 -6.22 -17.83 7.05
N ASN A 314 -7.34 -17.18 6.69
CA ASN A 314 -8.24 -17.57 5.60
C ASN A 314 -7.99 -16.72 4.34
#